data_AF-A0A935SWD9-F1
#
_entry.id   AF-A0A935SWD9-F1
#
_cell.length_a   1.000
_cell.length_b   1.000
_cell.length_c   1.000
_cell.angle_alpha   90.00
_cell.angle_beta   90.00
_cell.angle_gamma   90.00
#
_symmetry.space_group_name_H-M   'P 1'
#
loop_
_entity.id
_entity.type
_entity.pdbx_description
1 polymer ?
#
loop_
_entity_poly.entity_id
_entity_poly.type
_entity_poly.pdbx_seq_one_letter_code
_entity_poly.pdbx_strand_id
1 'polypeptide(L)'
;MSNLTKGLILVIAIIAIGAGLVVWKKKVGGQTHESFNSISREEIEMLLADVAKSNPMILKRLNEEPEMKKQQIDNLKQLLAFASQAQKEGMASIDPNRQEMQNIKAEITAVNYDREMNKDKGPMPPFGFITDEMVTEYWGQDSQPAPGKGFWASTMDKIGLGEAAETRSHETEFQDFLDAKIKLLKASSPEMKDREISDEEKTQAKDVFAKIRIYRKEYETKAAAGELPKEFVAKVNLQVKLQQAQFLARVYSETIADKMKVTDEDIAKYISEHPELDPKEKRAKAQQILERAKAGEDFAALANEFTEDPGNKGPDGVGQGGIYKDVPKGRMVAPFETAALALEPGQVSPELVETDFGFHIIKLERKLGPSPNKEAKPAGGETGAASETYDARHILISTNYKDSDKPQAREMPVKEYVRAKLEEEKEKKMLDEIVASNNIQVPSDFTVPAVTEDQLKQMQQRQQMQGMPPGGPGGPGGPGGPGGPDGPESGKPAKPEAKKPEPKKTK
;
A
#
# COMPACT_ATOMS: atom_id res chain seq x y z
N MET A 1 -10.34 -0.27 0.54
CA MET A 1 -9.29 0.73 0.78
C MET A 1 -9.58 1.94 -0.09
N SER A 2 -9.74 3.11 0.52
CA SER A 2 -10.03 4.37 -0.18
C SER A 2 -8.84 4.85 -1.02
N ASN A 3 -9.05 5.83 -1.89
CA ASN A 3 -7.97 6.41 -2.69
C ASN A 3 -6.97 7.16 -1.79
N LEU A 4 -7.46 7.83 -0.76
CA LEU A 4 -6.77 8.21 0.49
C LEU A 4 -5.66 7.22 0.94
N THR A 5 -5.95 5.91 1.06
CA THR A 5 -4.94 4.90 1.47
C THR A 5 -3.86 4.68 0.41
N LYS A 6 -4.22 4.77 -0.88
CA LYS A 6 -3.33 4.53 -2.03
C LYS A 6 -2.41 5.73 -2.29
N GLY A 7 -2.91 6.95 -2.10
CA GLY A 7 -2.13 8.19 -2.25
C GLY A 7 -0.97 8.25 -1.26
N LEU A 8 -1.21 7.90 0.01
CA LEU A 8 -0.17 7.88 1.04
C LEU A 8 0.98 6.92 0.70
N ILE A 9 0.66 5.74 0.14
CA ILE A 9 1.64 4.74 -0.33
C ILE A 9 2.49 5.30 -1.49
N LEU A 10 1.93 6.13 -2.37
CA LEU A 10 2.70 6.75 -3.45
C LEU A 10 3.68 7.82 -2.94
N VAL A 11 3.31 8.59 -1.91
CA VAL A 11 4.24 9.55 -1.28
C VAL A 11 5.32 8.82 -0.49
N ILE A 12 5.02 7.68 0.15
CA ILE A 12 6.02 6.80 0.76
C ILE A 12 7.02 6.30 -0.29
N ALA A 13 6.57 5.93 -1.50
CA ALA A 13 7.47 5.54 -2.59
C ALA A 13 8.37 6.68 -3.10
N ILE A 14 8.02 7.93 -2.86
CA ILE A 14 8.83 9.11 -3.21
C ILE A 14 9.82 9.46 -2.09
N ILE A 15 9.44 9.36 -0.81
CA ILE A 15 10.34 9.65 0.33
C ILE A 15 11.30 8.47 0.63
N ALA A 16 10.97 7.25 0.20
CA ALA A 16 11.92 6.11 0.18
C ALA A 16 13.16 6.34 -0.70
N ILE A 17 13.17 7.43 -1.50
CA ILE A 17 14.14 7.72 -2.56
C ILE A 17 14.79 9.09 -2.23
N GLY A 18 15.52 9.12 -1.09
CA GLY A 18 15.85 10.33 -0.32
C GLY A 18 17.34 10.53 0.07
N ALA A 19 18.26 10.66 -0.91
CA ALA A 19 19.71 10.77 -0.67
C ALA A 19 20.47 11.99 -1.30
N GLY A 20 20.13 13.21 -0.89
CA GLY A 20 21.02 14.40 -0.79
C GLY A 20 20.79 15.67 -1.65
N LEU A 21 20.54 16.80 -0.96
CA LEU A 21 21.35 18.05 -0.91
C LEU A 21 21.05 19.26 -1.86
N VAL A 22 21.50 20.47 -1.42
CA VAL A 22 21.48 21.86 -2.00
C VAL A 22 20.22 22.76 -1.72
N VAL A 23 20.21 24.10 -1.43
CA VAL A 23 21.07 25.13 -0.76
C VAL A 23 20.22 26.42 -0.42
N TRP A 24 20.34 27.05 0.79
CA TRP A 24 19.99 28.46 1.26
C TRP A 24 18.63 29.14 0.87
N LYS A 25 17.94 30.05 1.63
CA LYS A 25 18.17 31.01 2.77
C LYS A 25 16.77 31.62 3.21
N LYS A 26 16.50 32.51 4.21
CA LYS A 26 17.11 33.03 5.47
C LYS A 26 15.98 33.72 6.33
N LYS A 27 16.10 33.73 7.68
CA LYS A 27 15.10 34.27 8.68
C LYS A 27 13.79 33.46 8.67
N VAL A 28 13.02 33.31 9.76
CA VAL A 28 13.01 33.85 11.15
C VAL A 28 13.23 32.67 12.12
N GLY A 29 13.60 32.75 13.41
CA GLY A 29 13.79 33.89 14.31
C GLY A 29 12.87 33.86 15.55
N GLY A 30 12.50 32.67 16.05
CA GLY A 30 11.68 32.41 17.23
C GLY A 30 11.27 30.93 17.30
N GLN A 31 10.69 30.47 18.42
CA GLN A 31 10.06 29.14 18.48
C GLN A 31 8.73 29.16 17.71
N THR A 32 8.80 28.97 16.39
CA THR A 32 7.62 28.66 15.57
C THR A 32 7.31 27.18 15.69
N HIS A 33 6.06 26.82 16.03
CA HIS A 33 5.56 25.47 15.76
C HIS A 33 5.81 25.15 14.27
N GLU A 34 6.41 24.00 13.96
CA GLU A 34 6.74 23.61 12.59
C GLU A 34 5.43 23.52 11.77
N SER A 35 5.20 24.49 10.89
CA SER A 35 3.92 24.67 10.19
C SER A 35 3.89 23.85 8.91
N PHE A 36 3.02 22.84 8.86
CA PHE A 36 2.91 21.93 7.71
C PHE A 36 2.19 22.54 6.50
N ASN A 37 1.94 23.85 6.47
CA ASN A 37 1.15 24.49 5.41
C ASN A 37 1.96 24.96 4.20
N SER A 38 3.28 24.75 4.18
CA SER A 38 4.12 25.24 3.09
C SER A 38 5.36 24.37 2.84
N ILE A 39 5.74 24.30 1.57
CA ILE A 39 7.04 23.81 1.12
C ILE A 39 7.62 24.79 0.10
N SER A 40 8.90 25.12 0.23
CA SER A 40 9.57 26.06 -0.68
C SER A 40 9.97 25.40 -1.99
N ARG A 41 10.31 26.20 -3.00
CA ARG A 41 10.82 25.69 -4.28
C ARG A 41 12.14 24.95 -4.08
N GLU A 42 13.01 25.49 -3.24
CA GLU A 42 14.32 24.94 -2.88
C GLU A 42 14.16 23.62 -2.08
N GLU A 43 13.17 23.53 -1.19
CA GLU A 43 12.80 22.27 -0.53
C GLU A 43 12.35 21.21 -1.55
N ILE A 44 11.53 21.55 -2.57
CA ILE A 44 11.16 20.61 -3.64
C ILE A 44 12.38 20.22 -4.50
N GLU A 45 13.17 21.18 -4.96
CA GLU A 45 14.34 20.92 -5.82
C GLU A 45 15.39 20.06 -5.10
N MET A 46 15.54 20.19 -3.77
CA MET A 46 16.34 19.29 -2.93
C MET A 46 15.80 17.86 -2.92
N LEU A 47 14.49 17.65 -2.74
CA LEU A 47 13.89 16.30 -2.86
C LEU A 47 14.10 15.69 -4.25
N LEU A 48 14.13 16.50 -5.32
CA LEU A 48 14.38 15.99 -6.66
C LEU A 48 15.87 15.66 -6.87
N ALA A 49 16.80 16.39 -6.25
CA ALA A 49 18.23 16.05 -6.26
C ALA A 49 18.51 14.69 -5.56
N ASP A 50 17.79 14.41 -4.48
CA ASP A 50 17.76 13.10 -3.81
C ASP A 50 17.30 11.99 -4.79
N VAL A 51 16.20 12.21 -5.51
CA VAL A 51 15.62 11.25 -6.46
C VAL A 51 16.51 11.02 -7.68
N ALA A 52 17.24 12.05 -8.16
CA ALA A 52 18.19 11.92 -9.27
C ALA A 52 19.28 10.85 -9.02
N LYS A 53 19.66 10.65 -7.75
CA LYS A 53 20.75 9.75 -7.33
C LYS A 53 20.30 8.31 -7.06
N SER A 54 18.99 8.12 -6.85
CA SER A 54 18.43 6.87 -6.35
C SER A 54 17.33 6.26 -7.24
N ASN A 55 16.59 7.07 -8.01
CA ASN A 55 15.73 6.60 -9.10
C ASN A 55 15.63 7.62 -10.27
N PRO A 56 16.66 7.72 -11.12
CA PRO A 56 16.65 8.63 -12.27
C PRO A 56 15.50 8.36 -13.26
N MET A 57 14.96 7.15 -13.35
CA MET A 57 13.82 6.85 -14.24
C MET A 57 12.52 7.56 -13.79
N ILE A 58 12.35 7.86 -12.51
CA ILE A 58 11.20 8.65 -12.02
C ILE A 58 11.36 10.12 -12.44
N LEU A 59 12.54 10.73 -12.28
CA LEU A 59 12.76 12.12 -12.74
C LEU A 59 12.54 12.28 -14.25
N LYS A 60 13.00 11.31 -15.04
CA LYS A 60 12.80 11.36 -16.50
C LYS A 60 11.31 11.47 -16.84
N ARG A 61 10.48 10.60 -16.27
CA ARG A 61 9.02 10.64 -16.45
C ARG A 61 8.38 11.90 -15.87
N LEU A 62 8.81 12.36 -14.69
CA LEU A 62 8.32 13.60 -14.08
C LEU A 62 8.57 14.85 -14.95
N ASN A 63 9.59 14.80 -15.82
CA ASN A 63 9.92 15.84 -16.78
C ASN A 63 9.24 15.66 -18.15
N GLU A 64 8.93 14.42 -18.55
CA GLU A 64 8.28 14.08 -19.82
C GLU A 64 6.74 14.03 -19.75
N GLU A 65 6.16 13.84 -18.56
CA GLU A 65 4.72 13.66 -18.30
C GLU A 65 4.15 14.81 -17.44
N PRO A 66 3.56 15.87 -18.03
CA PRO A 66 3.04 17.02 -17.28
C PRO A 66 1.98 16.66 -16.23
N GLU A 67 1.13 15.67 -16.52
CA GLU A 67 0.14 15.18 -15.57
C GLU A 67 0.78 14.43 -14.39
N MET A 68 1.94 13.78 -14.56
CA MET A 68 2.71 13.25 -13.43
C MET A 68 3.23 14.40 -12.54
N LYS A 69 3.79 15.47 -13.13
CA LYS A 69 4.27 16.63 -12.34
C LYS A 69 3.12 17.26 -11.52
N LYS A 70 1.97 17.45 -12.16
CA LYS A 70 0.73 17.94 -11.53
C LYS A 70 0.25 17.01 -10.41
N GLN A 71 0.18 15.69 -10.65
CA GLN A 71 -0.20 14.71 -9.64
C GLN A 71 0.71 14.78 -8.40
N GLN A 72 2.03 14.93 -8.55
CA GLN A 72 2.92 15.05 -7.39
C GLN A 72 2.76 16.38 -6.63
N ILE A 73 2.45 17.48 -7.34
CA ILE A 73 2.07 18.74 -6.71
C ILE A 73 0.79 18.57 -5.87
N ASP A 74 -0.22 17.89 -6.41
CA ASP A 74 -1.52 17.72 -5.74
C ASP A 74 -1.45 16.70 -4.59
N ASN A 75 -0.68 15.62 -4.72
CA ASN A 75 -0.33 14.71 -3.62
C ASN A 75 0.35 15.46 -2.45
N LEU A 76 1.27 16.37 -2.79
CA LEU A 76 2.01 17.18 -1.80
C LEU A 76 1.10 18.23 -1.15
N LYS A 77 0.17 18.84 -1.89
CA LYS A 77 -0.90 19.67 -1.30
C LYS A 77 -1.74 18.85 -0.32
N GLN A 78 -2.17 17.64 -0.68
CA GLN A 78 -2.99 16.78 0.20
C GLN A 78 -2.26 16.41 1.49
N LEU A 79 -0.98 16.04 1.40
CA LEU A 79 -0.12 15.79 2.56
C LEU A 79 -0.08 16.99 3.51
N LEU A 80 0.28 18.17 2.98
CA LEU A 80 0.43 19.40 3.75
C LEU A 80 -0.91 19.91 4.30
N ALA A 81 -2.00 19.74 3.54
CA ALA A 81 -3.37 20.05 3.94
C ALA A 81 -3.80 19.25 5.17
N PHE A 82 -3.72 17.91 5.10
CA PHE A 82 -4.17 17.04 6.19
C PHE A 82 -3.26 17.17 7.43
N ALA A 83 -1.94 17.32 7.24
CA ALA A 83 -1.01 17.58 8.33
C ALA A 83 -1.28 18.91 9.05
N SER A 84 -1.55 19.99 8.29
CA SER A 84 -1.91 21.30 8.84
C SER A 84 -3.23 21.24 9.60
N GLN A 85 -4.22 20.51 9.06
CA GLN A 85 -5.53 20.38 9.69
C GLN A 85 -5.46 19.55 10.98
N ALA A 86 -4.70 18.45 11.01
CA ALA A 86 -4.39 17.74 12.25
C ALA A 86 -3.70 18.63 13.30
N GLN A 87 -2.73 19.43 12.89
CA GLN A 87 -2.05 20.39 13.78
C GLN A 87 -3.02 21.44 14.35
N LYS A 88 -3.90 21.99 13.50
CA LYS A 88 -4.94 22.97 13.81
C LYS A 88 -6.07 22.42 14.69
N GLU A 89 -6.39 21.14 14.56
CA GLU A 89 -7.30 20.39 15.44
C GLU A 89 -6.59 19.83 16.70
N GLY A 90 -5.33 20.20 16.95
CA GLY A 90 -4.57 19.85 18.16
C GLY A 90 -4.02 18.41 18.19
N MET A 91 -4.21 17.62 17.13
CA MET A 91 -3.79 16.22 17.05
C MET A 91 -2.27 16.03 17.13
N ALA A 92 -1.48 17.08 16.90
CA ALA A 92 -0.02 17.07 17.07
C ALA A 92 0.43 17.19 18.54
N SER A 93 -0.47 17.56 19.47
CA SER A 93 -0.15 17.83 20.88
C SER A 93 -0.68 16.77 21.85
N ILE A 94 -1.55 15.87 21.40
CA ILE A 94 -2.09 14.77 22.23
C ILE A 94 -1.12 13.59 22.30
N ASP A 95 -1.19 12.78 23.36
CA ASP A 95 -0.37 11.57 23.51
C ASP A 95 -1.12 10.33 23.01
N PRO A 96 -0.55 9.54 22.07
CA PRO A 96 0.88 9.37 21.83
C PRO A 96 1.48 10.23 20.72
N ASN A 97 0.67 10.96 19.95
CA ASN A 97 1.08 11.64 18.72
C ASN A 97 2.25 12.62 18.93
N ARG A 98 2.21 13.41 20.01
CA ARG A 98 3.29 14.32 20.42
C ARG A 98 4.61 13.57 20.65
N GLN A 99 4.57 12.40 21.28
CA GLN A 99 5.75 11.57 21.50
C GLN A 99 6.26 10.98 20.18
N GLU A 100 5.38 10.49 19.31
CA GLU A 100 5.80 9.94 18.02
C GLU A 100 6.38 10.99 17.07
N MET A 101 5.89 12.23 17.10
CA MET A 101 6.48 13.36 16.39
C MET A 101 7.93 13.65 16.84
N GLN A 102 8.26 13.40 18.11
CA GLN A 102 9.63 13.47 18.64
C GLN A 102 10.45 12.22 18.27
N ASN A 103 9.84 11.03 18.27
CA ASN A 103 10.47 9.78 17.86
C ASN A 103 10.90 9.83 16.39
N ILE A 104 10.00 10.23 15.48
CA ILE A 104 10.27 10.47 14.06
C ILE A 104 11.45 11.45 13.88
N LYS A 105 11.46 12.55 14.64
CA LYS A 105 12.57 13.53 14.60
C LYS A 105 13.89 12.89 15.03
N ALA A 106 13.90 12.10 16.09
CA ALA A 106 15.10 11.41 16.57
C ALA A 106 15.61 10.35 15.56
N GLU A 107 14.72 9.49 15.07
CA GLU A 107 15.00 8.41 14.12
C GLU A 107 15.59 8.95 12.82
N ILE A 108 14.90 9.90 12.17
CA ILE A 108 15.34 10.47 10.88
C ILE A 108 16.64 11.26 11.02
N THR A 109 16.85 11.93 12.15
CA THR A 109 18.11 12.62 12.47
C THR A 109 19.26 11.62 12.61
N ALA A 110 19.10 10.60 13.46
CA ALA A 110 20.14 9.62 13.74
C ALA A 110 20.52 8.79 12.50
N VAL A 111 19.53 8.35 11.69
CA VAL A 111 19.77 7.56 10.47
C VAL A 111 20.48 8.38 9.38
N ASN A 112 20.12 9.66 9.19
CA ASN A 112 20.87 10.51 8.27
C ASN A 112 22.28 10.82 8.77
N TYR A 113 22.45 11.04 10.08
CA TYR A 113 23.75 11.32 10.69
C TYR A 113 24.71 10.13 10.60
N ASP A 114 24.26 8.94 10.98
CA ASP A 114 24.98 7.67 10.77
C ASP A 114 25.44 7.53 9.32
N ARG A 115 24.51 7.65 8.36
CA ARG A 115 24.80 7.54 6.94
C ARG A 115 25.83 8.56 6.46
N GLU A 116 25.75 9.82 6.89
CA GLU A 116 26.64 10.89 6.43
C GLU A 116 28.05 10.80 7.05
N MET A 117 28.15 10.43 8.33
CA MET A 117 29.44 10.26 9.03
C MET A 117 30.16 8.95 8.65
N ASN A 118 29.42 7.93 8.23
CA ASN A 118 29.95 6.59 7.95
C ASN A 118 29.94 6.22 6.45
N LYS A 119 29.51 7.13 5.54
CA LYS A 119 29.46 6.91 4.07
C LYS A 119 30.73 6.33 3.45
N ASP A 120 31.90 6.75 3.94
CA ASP A 120 33.21 6.34 3.42
C ASP A 120 33.74 5.04 4.06
N LYS A 121 33.01 4.46 5.03
CA LYS A 121 33.42 3.27 5.80
C LYS A 121 32.88 1.94 5.25
N GLY A 122 32.17 1.98 4.12
CA GLY A 122 31.60 0.80 3.46
C GLY A 122 30.19 0.41 3.94
N PRO A 123 29.59 -0.66 3.37
CA PRO A 123 28.23 -1.06 3.66
C PRO A 123 28.12 -1.74 5.04
N MET A 124 27.37 -1.11 5.94
CA MET A 124 27.04 -1.62 7.28
C MET A 124 25.53 -1.50 7.53
N PRO A 125 24.96 -2.30 8.46
CA PRO A 125 23.61 -2.05 8.98
C PRO A 125 23.52 -0.65 9.63
N PRO A 126 22.33 -0.04 9.67
CA PRO A 126 22.11 1.21 10.40
C PRO A 126 22.62 1.09 11.85
N PHE A 127 23.31 2.11 12.33
CA PHE A 127 23.92 2.19 13.65
C PHE A 127 25.06 1.18 13.93
N GLY A 128 25.53 0.43 12.92
CA GLY A 128 26.59 -0.58 13.10
C GLY A 128 27.96 -0.05 13.57
N PHE A 129 28.14 1.28 13.63
CA PHE A 129 29.34 1.92 14.17
C PHE A 129 29.17 2.46 15.61
N ILE A 130 28.01 2.24 16.25
CA ILE A 130 27.85 2.39 17.70
C ILE A 130 28.21 1.05 18.36
N THR A 131 29.15 1.05 19.30
CA THR A 131 29.57 -0.16 20.02
C THR A 131 28.75 -0.42 21.28
N ASP A 132 28.84 -1.63 21.81
CA ASP A 132 28.13 -2.03 23.03
C ASP A 132 28.62 -1.25 24.26
N GLU A 133 29.89 -0.81 24.29
CA GLU A 133 30.41 0.08 25.32
C GLU A 133 29.73 1.47 25.27
N MET A 134 29.49 2.02 24.07
CA MET A 134 28.79 3.31 23.91
C MET A 134 27.33 3.22 24.37
N VAL A 135 26.66 2.09 24.09
CA VAL A 135 25.31 1.81 24.61
C VAL A 135 25.34 1.66 26.14
N THR A 136 26.34 0.97 26.68
CA THR A 136 26.53 0.81 28.13
C THR A 136 26.79 2.14 28.82
N GLU A 137 27.62 3.02 28.25
CA GLU A 137 27.87 4.38 28.77
C GLU A 137 26.61 5.25 28.73
N TYR A 138 25.80 5.15 27.67
CA TYR A 138 24.53 5.84 27.57
C TYR A 138 23.57 5.45 28.71
N TRP A 139 23.42 4.16 29.02
CA TRP A 139 22.61 3.72 30.16
C TRP A 139 23.26 4.04 31.51
N GLY A 140 24.60 4.07 31.59
CA GLY A 140 25.33 4.45 32.80
C GLY A 140 25.12 5.91 33.24
N GLN A 141 24.77 6.81 32.32
CA GLN A 141 24.50 8.23 32.62
C GLN A 141 23.31 8.42 33.59
N ASP A 142 22.34 7.51 33.62
CA ASP A 142 21.20 7.55 34.56
C ASP A 142 21.60 7.38 36.04
N SER A 143 22.83 6.92 36.31
CA SER A 143 23.35 6.77 37.66
C SER A 143 24.01 8.05 38.20
N GLN A 144 24.10 9.13 37.41
CA GLN A 144 24.63 10.41 37.85
C GLN A 144 23.51 11.32 38.38
N PRO A 145 23.69 12.02 39.53
CA PRO A 145 22.69 12.94 40.05
C PRO A 145 22.56 14.15 39.11
N ALA A 146 21.35 14.36 38.56
CA ALA A 146 21.07 15.49 37.68
C ALA A 146 21.40 16.83 38.36
N PRO A 147 21.98 17.82 37.64
CA PRO A 147 22.28 19.13 38.19
C PRO A 147 21.00 19.80 38.69
N GLY A 148 20.98 20.21 39.96
CA GLY A 148 19.75 20.59 40.65
C GLY A 148 19.01 21.75 39.98
N LYS A 149 17.75 21.52 39.59
CA LYS A 149 16.88 22.54 38.97
C LYS A 149 16.80 23.79 39.85
N GLY A 150 17.25 24.93 39.32
CA GLY A 150 17.09 26.23 39.96
C GLY A 150 15.62 26.63 40.12
N PHE A 151 15.34 27.47 41.11
CA PHE A 151 13.98 27.94 41.49
C PHE A 151 13.13 28.40 40.30
N TRP A 152 13.73 29.11 39.33
CA TRP A 152 13.06 29.57 38.13
C TRP A 152 12.59 28.43 37.21
N ALA A 153 13.38 27.38 37.01
CA ALA A 153 13.00 26.24 36.18
C ALA A 153 11.80 25.48 36.77
N SER A 154 11.81 25.22 38.09
CA SER A 154 10.68 24.61 38.80
C SER A 154 9.40 25.45 38.76
N THR A 155 9.53 26.78 38.59
CA THR A 155 8.39 27.69 38.44
C THR A 155 7.83 27.66 37.02
N MET A 156 8.68 27.60 35.98
CA MET A 156 8.25 27.49 34.58
C MET A 156 7.56 26.16 34.28
N ASP A 157 8.08 25.05 34.81
CA ASP A 157 7.43 23.72 34.71
C ASP A 157 5.97 23.76 35.21
N LYS A 158 5.72 24.43 36.34
CA LYS A 158 4.40 24.51 36.99
C LYS A 158 3.36 25.35 36.24
N ILE A 159 3.79 26.20 35.31
CA ILE A 159 2.90 27.05 34.50
C ILE A 159 2.84 26.62 33.02
N GLY A 160 3.39 25.45 32.69
CA GLY A 160 3.37 24.91 31.31
C GLY A 160 4.30 25.64 30.34
N LEU A 161 5.26 26.42 30.83
CA LEU A 161 6.25 27.17 30.04
C LEU A 161 7.69 26.66 30.25
N GLY A 162 7.85 25.51 30.93
CA GLY A 162 9.13 24.83 31.08
C GLY A 162 9.57 24.16 29.78
N GLU A 163 10.84 24.33 29.42
CA GLU A 163 11.47 23.51 28.39
C GLU A 163 11.58 22.05 28.90
N ALA A 164 11.24 21.07 28.06
CA ALA A 164 11.12 19.68 28.47
C ALA A 164 12.48 19.13 28.94
N ALA A 165 12.66 19.09 30.26
CA ALA A 165 13.98 19.21 30.86
C ALA A 165 14.90 18.00 30.66
N GLU A 166 16.20 18.29 30.58
CA GLU A 166 17.36 17.38 30.62
C GLU A 166 17.53 16.66 31.98
N THR A 167 16.43 16.36 32.68
CA THR A 167 16.38 15.79 34.04
C THR A 167 15.43 14.61 34.15
N ARG A 168 15.14 13.94 33.02
CA ARG A 168 14.50 12.62 32.98
C ARG A 168 15.59 11.57 32.76
N SER A 169 15.43 10.40 33.35
CA SER A 169 16.32 9.27 33.04
C SER A 169 16.07 8.77 31.62
N HIS A 170 17.11 8.29 30.96
CA HIS A 170 17.03 7.57 29.68
C HIS A 170 16.08 6.37 29.79
N GLU A 171 15.99 5.70 30.94
CA GLU A 171 14.97 4.69 31.22
C GLU A 171 13.54 5.26 31.09
N THR A 172 13.27 6.42 31.70
CA THR A 172 11.95 7.06 31.61
C THR A 172 11.60 7.42 30.18
N GLU A 173 12.55 7.98 29.42
CA GLU A 173 12.32 8.28 28.00
C GLU A 173 12.10 7.02 27.15
N PHE A 174 12.74 5.90 27.50
CA PHE A 174 12.55 4.64 26.79
C PHE A 174 11.18 4.03 27.04
N GLN A 175 10.66 4.08 28.27
CA GLN A 175 9.29 3.63 28.55
C GLN A 175 8.26 4.53 27.84
N ASP A 176 8.42 5.87 27.89
CA ASP A 176 7.56 6.81 27.13
C ASP A 176 7.60 6.54 25.60
N PHE A 177 8.77 6.22 25.05
CA PHE A 177 8.94 5.82 23.64
C PHE A 177 8.22 4.50 23.33
N LEU A 178 8.44 3.48 24.16
CA LEU A 178 7.91 2.13 23.97
C LEU A 178 6.38 2.12 24.07
N ASP A 179 5.80 2.75 25.09
CA ASP A 179 4.36 2.86 25.26
C ASP A 179 3.70 3.65 24.12
N ALA A 180 4.33 4.71 23.63
CA ALA A 180 3.83 5.45 22.46
C ALA A 180 3.80 4.60 21.19
N LYS A 181 4.89 3.86 20.90
CA LYS A 181 4.98 2.94 19.75
C LYS A 181 3.96 1.80 19.88
N ILE A 182 3.82 1.18 21.06
CA ILE A 182 2.83 0.12 21.32
C ILE A 182 1.39 0.64 21.15
N LYS A 183 1.07 1.81 21.73
CA LYS A 183 -0.27 2.41 21.65
C LYS A 183 -0.68 2.70 20.20
N LEU A 184 0.24 3.20 19.38
CA LEU A 184 0.01 3.44 17.96
C LEU A 184 -0.12 2.13 17.16
N LEU A 185 0.75 1.15 17.40
CA LEU A 185 0.75 -0.14 16.71
C LEU A 185 -0.52 -0.96 17.01
N LYS A 186 -1.03 -0.89 18.25
CA LYS A 186 -2.30 -1.51 18.65
C LYS A 186 -3.53 -0.77 18.11
N ALA A 187 -3.42 0.54 17.87
CA ALA A 187 -4.48 1.31 17.21
C ALA A 187 -4.53 1.06 15.68
N SER A 188 -3.38 0.85 15.03
CA SER A 188 -3.31 0.67 13.57
C SER A 188 -3.62 -0.74 13.07
N SER A 189 -3.42 -1.76 13.91
CA SER A 189 -3.30 -3.15 13.44
C SER A 189 -4.15 -4.10 14.31
N PRO A 190 -5.29 -4.61 13.82
CA PRO A 190 -6.16 -5.50 14.59
C PRO A 190 -5.44 -6.73 15.16
N GLU A 191 -4.51 -7.31 14.39
CA GLU A 191 -3.67 -8.46 14.78
C GLU A 191 -2.73 -8.17 15.97
N MET A 192 -2.39 -6.90 16.21
CA MET A 192 -1.50 -6.48 17.29
C MET A 192 -2.22 -6.16 18.59
N LYS A 193 -3.54 -5.94 18.53
CA LYS A 193 -4.36 -5.42 19.63
C LYS A 193 -4.15 -6.17 20.95
N ASP A 194 -4.26 -7.50 20.88
CA ASP A 194 -4.18 -8.38 22.04
C ASP A 194 -2.80 -9.07 22.17
N ARG A 195 -1.84 -8.72 21.28
CA ARG A 195 -0.46 -9.24 21.34
C ARG A 195 0.33 -8.55 22.45
N GLU A 196 1.14 -9.30 23.17
CA GLU A 196 2.18 -8.76 24.04
C GLU A 196 3.48 -8.53 23.25
N ILE A 197 4.40 -7.75 23.82
CA ILE A 197 5.76 -7.53 23.31
C ILE A 197 6.71 -8.35 24.17
N SER A 198 7.56 -9.17 23.56
CA SER A 198 8.46 -10.05 24.29
C SER A 198 9.60 -9.27 24.97
N ASP A 199 10.25 -9.87 25.97
CA ASP A 199 11.41 -9.23 26.62
C ASP A 199 12.63 -9.15 25.68
N GLU A 200 12.71 -10.03 24.67
CA GLU A 200 13.70 -9.91 23.59
C GLU A 200 13.39 -8.70 22.70
N GLU A 201 12.14 -8.52 22.28
CA GLU A 201 11.70 -7.35 21.51
C GLU A 201 11.92 -6.04 22.28
N LYS A 202 11.66 -6.02 23.60
CA LYS A 202 11.98 -4.87 24.47
C LYS A 202 13.48 -4.61 24.53
N THR A 203 14.31 -5.67 24.61
CA THR A 203 15.76 -5.55 24.66
C THR A 203 16.33 -4.99 23.35
N GLN A 204 15.84 -5.50 22.20
CA GLN A 204 16.19 -4.98 20.88
C GLN A 204 15.73 -3.52 20.70
N ALA A 205 14.51 -3.18 21.13
CA ALA A 205 14.01 -1.81 21.12
C ALA A 205 14.85 -0.87 22.00
N LYS A 206 15.36 -1.35 23.14
CA LYS A 206 16.21 -0.59 24.06
C LYS A 206 17.59 -0.28 23.48
N ASP A 207 18.21 -1.27 22.83
CA ASP A 207 19.45 -1.09 22.08
C ASP A 207 19.30 -0.05 20.96
N VAL A 208 18.28 -0.22 20.11
CA VAL A 208 17.99 0.70 18.99
C VAL A 208 17.67 2.10 19.49
N PHE A 209 16.91 2.24 20.59
CA PHE A 209 16.60 3.53 21.22
C PHE A 209 17.87 4.25 21.69
N ALA A 210 18.80 3.56 22.36
CA ALA A 210 20.08 4.13 22.78
C ALA A 210 20.91 4.57 21.58
N LYS A 211 21.03 3.72 20.55
CA LYS A 211 21.74 4.01 19.29
C LYS A 211 21.20 5.25 18.58
N ILE A 212 19.87 5.41 18.49
CA ILE A 212 19.20 6.61 17.98
C ILE A 212 19.55 7.83 18.84
N ARG A 213 19.45 7.72 20.18
CA ARG A 213 19.68 8.84 21.09
C ARG A 213 21.14 9.33 21.09
N ILE A 214 22.12 8.43 21.00
CA ILE A 214 23.55 8.76 20.89
C ILE A 214 23.82 9.60 19.63
N TYR A 215 23.46 9.11 18.44
CA TYR A 215 23.70 9.86 17.20
C TYR A 215 22.83 11.11 17.05
N ARG A 216 21.62 11.13 17.61
CA ARG A 216 20.83 12.38 17.72
C ARG A 216 21.59 13.44 18.52
N LYS A 217 22.11 13.08 19.71
CA LYS A 217 22.85 13.99 20.60
C LYS A 217 24.14 14.49 19.93
N GLU A 218 24.84 13.63 19.20
CA GLU A 218 26.04 14.01 18.44
C GLU A 218 25.71 14.96 17.27
N TYR A 219 24.66 14.65 16.49
CA TYR A 219 24.14 15.55 15.44
C TYR A 219 23.75 16.92 16.00
N GLU A 220 22.95 16.96 17.07
CA GLU A 220 22.45 18.21 17.67
C GLU A 220 23.62 19.07 18.18
N THR A 221 24.63 18.45 18.80
CA THR A 221 25.87 19.10 19.25
C THR A 221 26.64 19.70 18.08
N LYS A 222 26.94 18.91 17.04
CA LYS A 222 27.73 19.38 15.88
C LYS A 222 26.97 20.36 14.98
N ALA A 223 25.65 20.26 14.91
CA ALA A 223 24.79 21.23 14.23
C ALA A 223 24.82 22.59 14.96
N ALA A 224 24.74 22.59 16.29
CA ALA A 224 24.83 23.80 17.11
C ALA A 224 26.22 24.45 17.05
N ALA A 225 27.29 23.65 17.06
CA ALA A 225 28.67 24.12 16.85
C ALA A 225 28.93 24.64 15.42
N GLY A 226 28.07 24.31 14.45
CA GLY A 226 28.23 24.67 13.04
C GLY A 226 29.24 23.81 12.28
N GLU A 227 29.63 22.66 12.83
CA GLU A 227 30.56 21.69 12.24
C GLU A 227 29.93 20.90 11.09
N LEU A 228 28.60 20.75 11.09
CA LEU A 228 27.87 20.06 10.02
C LEU A 228 27.58 21.00 8.84
N PRO A 229 27.61 20.49 7.58
CA PRO A 229 27.16 21.26 6.43
C PRO A 229 25.72 21.74 6.62
N LYS A 230 25.50 23.06 6.53
CA LYS A 230 24.18 23.70 6.73
C LYS A 230 23.10 23.14 5.82
N GLU A 231 23.54 22.63 4.67
CA GLU A 231 22.78 21.99 3.63
C GLU A 231 22.31 20.57 4.02
N PHE A 232 23.18 19.79 4.66
CA PHE A 232 22.83 18.51 5.27
C PHE A 232 21.84 18.71 6.43
N VAL A 233 22.08 19.70 7.30
CA VAL A 233 21.15 20.06 8.39
C VAL A 233 19.78 20.48 7.85
N ALA A 234 19.72 21.30 6.81
CA ALA A 234 18.46 21.67 6.16
C ALA A 234 17.73 20.45 5.56
N LYS A 235 18.47 19.54 4.92
CA LYS A 235 17.94 18.31 4.32
C LYS A 235 17.38 17.33 5.37
N VAL A 236 18.04 17.18 6.52
CA VAL A 236 17.51 16.40 7.65
C VAL A 236 16.23 17.02 8.19
N ASN A 237 16.20 18.34 8.42
CA ASN A 237 15.00 19.03 8.91
C ASN A 237 13.82 18.90 7.94
N LEU A 238 14.05 18.97 6.62
CA LEU A 238 13.01 18.74 5.60
C LEU A 238 12.47 17.30 5.65
N GLN A 239 13.34 16.30 5.81
CA GLN A 239 12.89 14.90 5.94
C GLN A 239 12.10 14.68 7.23
N VAL A 240 12.48 15.29 8.36
CA VAL A 240 11.70 15.29 9.61
C VAL A 240 10.32 15.91 9.38
N LYS A 241 10.26 17.14 8.84
CA LYS A 241 9.02 17.88 8.51
C LYS A 241 8.06 17.03 7.66
N LEU A 242 8.56 16.33 6.64
CA LEU A 242 7.73 15.52 5.76
C LEU A 242 7.28 14.18 6.37
N GLN A 243 8.12 13.52 7.18
CA GLN A 243 7.71 12.31 7.90
C GLN A 243 6.67 12.62 9.00
N GLN A 244 6.87 13.72 9.73
CA GLN A 244 5.87 14.25 10.66
C GLN A 244 4.56 14.63 9.95
N ALA A 245 4.63 15.27 8.77
CA ALA A 245 3.45 15.54 7.96
C ALA A 245 2.74 14.26 7.52
N GLN A 246 3.47 13.20 7.13
CA GLN A 246 2.86 11.91 6.77
C GLN A 246 2.16 11.26 7.97
N PHE A 247 2.77 11.29 9.15
CA PHE A 247 2.15 10.79 10.37
C PHE A 247 0.86 11.56 10.72
N LEU A 248 0.91 12.90 10.77
CA LEU A 248 -0.27 13.72 11.07
C LEU A 248 -1.36 13.62 10.00
N ALA A 249 -1.00 13.53 8.72
CA ALA A 249 -1.94 13.29 7.64
C ALA A 249 -2.63 11.91 7.78
N ARG A 250 -1.91 10.86 8.21
CA ARG A 250 -2.51 9.54 8.49
C ARG A 250 -3.48 9.59 9.67
N VAL A 251 -3.08 10.23 10.78
CA VAL A 251 -3.95 10.45 11.95
C VAL A 251 -5.21 11.22 11.55
N TYR A 252 -5.09 12.31 10.79
CA TYR A 252 -6.24 13.07 10.29
C TYR A 252 -7.17 12.18 9.46
N SER A 253 -6.59 11.45 8.50
CA SER A 253 -7.29 10.53 7.60
C SER A 253 -8.15 9.50 8.33
N GLU A 254 -7.67 8.97 9.46
CA GLU A 254 -8.41 8.05 10.32
C GLU A 254 -9.63 8.74 10.96
N THR A 255 -9.48 9.96 11.50
CA THR A 255 -10.58 10.70 12.14
C THR A 255 -11.67 11.20 11.17
N ILE A 256 -11.37 11.29 9.87
CA ILE A 256 -12.34 11.64 8.84
C ILE A 256 -12.94 10.43 8.13
N ALA A 257 -12.36 9.22 8.25
CA ALA A 257 -12.75 8.06 7.44
C ALA A 257 -14.26 7.75 7.53
N ASP A 258 -14.85 7.82 8.71
CA ASP A 258 -16.30 7.66 8.91
C ASP A 258 -17.12 8.83 8.34
N LYS A 259 -16.59 10.06 8.38
CA LYS A 259 -17.22 11.25 7.77
C LYS A 259 -17.25 11.14 6.25
N MET A 260 -16.25 10.49 5.63
CA MET A 260 -16.14 10.35 4.18
C MET A 260 -17.14 9.34 3.60
N LYS A 261 -17.55 8.33 4.37
CA LYS A 261 -18.52 7.29 3.93
C LYS A 261 -19.76 7.91 3.28
N VAL A 262 -20.22 7.27 2.21
CA VAL A 262 -21.43 7.62 1.46
C VAL A 262 -22.52 6.61 1.83
N THR A 263 -23.71 7.11 2.16
CA THR A 263 -24.84 6.27 2.57
C THR A 263 -25.61 5.71 1.38
N ASP A 264 -26.41 4.67 1.61
CA ASP A 264 -27.31 4.16 0.55
C ASP A 264 -28.44 5.15 0.23
N GLU A 265 -28.74 6.10 1.13
CA GLU A 265 -29.65 7.23 0.86
C GLU A 265 -29.01 8.24 -0.12
N ASP A 266 -27.73 8.58 0.06
CA ASP A 266 -26.97 9.42 -0.88
C ASP A 266 -26.91 8.76 -2.27
N ILE A 267 -26.68 7.45 -2.34
CA ILE A 267 -26.64 6.66 -3.58
C ILE A 267 -28.01 6.62 -4.25
N ALA A 268 -29.07 6.34 -3.50
CA ALA A 268 -30.44 6.32 -4.02
C ALA A 268 -30.88 7.69 -4.55
N LYS A 269 -30.49 8.77 -3.87
CA LYS A 269 -30.70 10.15 -4.33
C LYS A 269 -29.92 10.41 -5.62
N TYR A 270 -28.63 10.10 -5.67
CA TYR A 270 -27.83 10.35 -6.86
C TYR A 270 -28.38 9.60 -8.09
N ILE A 271 -28.79 8.34 -7.94
CA ILE A 271 -29.42 7.56 -9.02
C ILE A 271 -30.78 8.17 -9.44
N SER A 272 -31.57 8.75 -8.53
CA SER A 272 -32.84 9.41 -8.90
C SER A 272 -32.62 10.74 -9.64
N GLU A 273 -31.44 11.36 -9.50
CA GLU A 273 -31.00 12.54 -10.24
C GLU A 273 -30.29 12.20 -11.56
N HIS A 274 -29.92 10.92 -11.80
CA HIS A 274 -29.16 10.43 -12.96
C HIS A 274 -29.87 9.22 -13.64
N PRO A 275 -30.88 9.45 -14.49
CA PRO A 275 -31.73 8.39 -15.05
C PRO A 275 -30.98 7.33 -15.88
N GLU A 276 -29.81 7.64 -16.43
CA GLU A 276 -28.93 6.71 -17.13
C GLU A 276 -28.33 5.61 -16.24
N LEU A 277 -28.43 5.77 -14.91
CA LEU A 277 -28.04 4.79 -13.89
C LEU A 277 -29.24 4.02 -13.33
N ASP A 278 -30.47 4.37 -13.73
CA ASP A 278 -31.69 3.79 -13.17
C ASP A 278 -31.92 2.34 -13.66
N PRO A 279 -31.97 1.34 -12.76
CA PRO A 279 -32.15 -0.05 -13.16
C PRO A 279 -33.57 -0.39 -13.65
N LYS A 280 -34.53 0.55 -13.70
CA LYS A 280 -35.93 0.30 -14.13
C LYS A 280 -36.06 -0.42 -15.47
N GLU A 281 -35.38 0.03 -16.52
CA GLU A 281 -35.47 -0.61 -17.85
C GLU A 281 -34.88 -2.02 -17.84
N LYS A 282 -33.75 -2.19 -17.16
CA LYS A 282 -33.08 -3.49 -16.94
C LYS A 282 -33.99 -4.44 -16.13
N ARG A 283 -34.72 -3.94 -15.13
CA ARG A 283 -35.71 -4.70 -14.35
C ARG A 283 -36.93 -5.09 -15.20
N ALA A 284 -37.41 -4.20 -16.06
CA ALA A 284 -38.53 -4.49 -16.97
C ALA A 284 -38.15 -5.57 -17.99
N LYS A 285 -36.95 -5.46 -18.61
CA LYS A 285 -36.36 -6.50 -19.47
C LYS A 285 -36.27 -7.85 -18.73
N ALA A 286 -35.72 -7.84 -17.52
CA ALA A 286 -35.60 -9.05 -16.70
C ALA A 286 -36.97 -9.67 -16.37
N GLN A 287 -37.98 -8.86 -16.01
CA GLN A 287 -39.32 -9.39 -15.71
C GLN A 287 -39.97 -10.04 -16.95
N GLN A 288 -39.81 -9.45 -18.14
CA GLN A 288 -40.32 -10.04 -19.38
C GLN A 288 -39.70 -11.42 -19.69
N ILE A 289 -38.39 -11.57 -19.45
CA ILE A 289 -37.69 -12.86 -19.62
C ILE A 289 -38.09 -13.85 -18.52
N LEU A 290 -38.34 -13.38 -17.29
CA LEU A 290 -38.81 -14.20 -16.18
C LEU A 290 -40.19 -14.82 -16.49
N GLU A 291 -41.13 -14.04 -16.99
CA GLU A 291 -42.45 -14.58 -17.37
C GLU A 291 -42.36 -15.52 -18.58
N ARG A 292 -41.47 -15.28 -19.55
CA ARG A 292 -41.17 -16.24 -20.64
C ARG A 292 -40.65 -17.58 -20.11
N ALA A 293 -39.68 -17.55 -19.18
CA ALA A 293 -39.14 -18.75 -18.54
C ALA A 293 -40.21 -19.50 -17.71
N LYS A 294 -41.07 -18.76 -16.97
CA LYS A 294 -42.19 -19.33 -16.20
C LYS A 294 -43.32 -19.89 -17.09
N ALA A 295 -43.47 -19.38 -18.31
CA ALA A 295 -44.38 -19.93 -19.32
C ALA A 295 -43.87 -21.23 -19.99
N GLY A 296 -42.65 -21.69 -19.67
CA GLY A 296 -42.10 -22.96 -20.17
C GLY A 296 -41.31 -22.84 -21.49
N GLU A 297 -40.90 -21.63 -21.89
CA GLU A 297 -39.92 -21.46 -22.97
C GLU A 297 -38.54 -22.02 -22.56
N ASP A 298 -37.73 -22.50 -23.52
CA ASP A 298 -36.44 -23.12 -23.19
C ASP A 298 -35.49 -22.13 -22.52
N PHE A 299 -35.16 -22.43 -21.26
CA PHE A 299 -34.24 -21.65 -20.44
C PHE A 299 -32.84 -21.57 -21.05
N ALA A 300 -32.37 -22.62 -21.76
CA ALA A 300 -31.05 -22.59 -22.37
C ALA A 300 -30.99 -21.63 -23.58
N ALA A 301 -32.02 -21.63 -24.42
CA ALA A 301 -32.20 -20.62 -25.48
C ALA A 301 -32.31 -19.20 -24.91
N LEU A 302 -33.19 -18.97 -23.91
CA LEU A 302 -33.35 -17.66 -23.27
C LEU A 302 -32.05 -17.14 -22.65
N ALA A 303 -31.29 -18.01 -21.97
CA ALA A 303 -29.99 -17.63 -21.41
C ALA A 303 -28.97 -17.29 -22.52
N ASN A 304 -28.96 -18.03 -23.63
CA ASN A 304 -28.09 -17.75 -24.78
C ASN A 304 -28.47 -16.48 -25.56
N GLU A 305 -29.73 -16.09 -25.55
CA GLU A 305 -30.22 -14.85 -26.17
C GLU A 305 -29.99 -13.62 -25.27
N PHE A 306 -30.26 -13.72 -23.96
CA PHE A 306 -30.38 -12.55 -23.09
C PHE A 306 -29.36 -12.38 -21.96
N THR A 307 -28.59 -13.40 -21.58
CA THR A 307 -27.70 -13.26 -20.41
C THR A 307 -26.51 -12.36 -20.73
N GLU A 308 -26.28 -11.40 -19.84
CA GLU A 308 -25.16 -10.47 -19.86
C GLU A 308 -24.00 -10.98 -18.99
N ASP A 309 -24.12 -12.20 -18.43
CA ASP A 309 -23.00 -12.91 -17.78
C ASP A 309 -21.95 -13.38 -18.82
N PRO A 310 -20.67 -12.95 -18.71
CA PRO A 310 -19.61 -13.47 -19.56
C PRO A 310 -19.36 -14.97 -19.37
N GLY A 311 -19.70 -15.55 -18.21
CA GLY A 311 -19.56 -16.98 -17.91
C GLY A 311 -20.38 -17.91 -18.81
N ASN A 312 -21.42 -17.41 -19.48
CA ASN A 312 -22.22 -18.21 -20.41
C ASN A 312 -21.46 -18.61 -21.70
N LYS A 313 -20.36 -17.93 -22.07
CA LYS A 313 -19.64 -18.23 -23.32
C LYS A 313 -18.46 -19.16 -23.08
N GLY A 314 -18.42 -20.28 -23.80
CA GLY A 314 -17.29 -21.20 -23.80
C GLY A 314 -16.03 -20.60 -24.46
N PRO A 315 -14.88 -21.29 -24.36
CA PRO A 315 -13.63 -20.88 -25.04
C PRO A 315 -13.73 -20.84 -26.57
N ASP A 316 -14.75 -21.49 -27.12
CA ASP A 316 -15.18 -21.51 -28.53
C ASP A 316 -16.16 -20.38 -28.88
N GLY A 317 -16.57 -19.57 -27.90
CA GLY A 317 -17.58 -18.52 -28.04
C GLY A 317 -19.03 -19.01 -27.99
N VAL A 318 -19.28 -20.32 -27.81
CA VAL A 318 -20.62 -20.92 -27.83
C VAL A 318 -21.32 -20.72 -26.50
N GLY A 319 -22.62 -20.38 -26.54
CA GLY A 319 -23.44 -20.19 -25.36
C GLY A 319 -23.84 -21.50 -24.67
N GLN A 320 -23.59 -21.62 -23.37
CA GLN A 320 -23.80 -22.83 -22.57
C GLN A 320 -25.22 -22.94 -21.98
N GLY A 321 -26.09 -21.97 -22.25
CA GLY A 321 -27.45 -21.87 -21.72
C GLY A 321 -27.48 -21.45 -20.25
N GLY A 322 -26.53 -20.61 -19.82
CA GLY A 322 -26.44 -20.03 -18.49
C GLY A 322 -26.09 -21.02 -17.37
N ILE A 323 -25.57 -22.20 -17.70
CA ILE A 323 -25.35 -23.29 -16.73
C ILE A 323 -24.08 -23.08 -15.90
N TYR A 324 -24.25 -23.05 -14.58
CA TYR A 324 -23.19 -23.35 -13.63
C TYR A 324 -23.35 -24.79 -13.14
N LYS A 325 -22.25 -25.56 -13.21
CA LYS A 325 -22.19 -26.97 -12.80
C LYS A 325 -21.27 -27.15 -11.61
N ASP A 326 -21.56 -28.16 -10.79
CA ASP A 326 -20.79 -28.58 -9.63
C ASP A 326 -20.46 -27.40 -8.68
N VAL A 327 -21.38 -26.43 -8.56
CA VAL A 327 -21.21 -25.20 -7.78
C VAL A 327 -21.11 -25.56 -6.30
N PRO A 328 -19.95 -25.38 -5.65
CA PRO A 328 -19.83 -25.65 -4.22
C PRO A 328 -20.62 -24.62 -3.42
N LYS A 329 -21.28 -25.07 -2.35
CA LYS A 329 -21.96 -24.19 -1.39
C LYS A 329 -21.04 -23.08 -0.88
N GLY A 330 -21.55 -21.86 -0.76
CA GLY A 330 -20.82 -20.67 -0.33
C GLY A 330 -19.93 -20.03 -1.41
N ARG A 331 -20.02 -20.45 -2.67
CA ARG A 331 -19.23 -19.87 -3.79
C ARG A 331 -19.96 -18.79 -4.58
N MET A 332 -21.27 -18.68 -4.44
CA MET A 332 -22.09 -17.63 -5.06
C MET A 332 -22.47 -16.56 -4.03
N VAL A 333 -22.83 -15.36 -4.50
CA VAL A 333 -23.33 -14.29 -3.62
C VAL A 333 -24.61 -14.73 -2.89
N ALA A 334 -24.74 -14.34 -1.62
CA ALA A 334 -25.76 -14.89 -0.72
C ALA A 334 -27.21 -14.83 -1.25
N PRO A 335 -27.69 -13.76 -1.93
CA PRO A 335 -29.05 -13.74 -2.49
C PRO A 335 -29.24 -14.78 -3.61
N PHE A 336 -28.23 -14.97 -4.47
CA PHE A 336 -28.26 -15.95 -5.55
C PHE A 336 -28.31 -17.38 -4.98
N GLU A 337 -27.41 -17.72 -4.05
CA GLU A 337 -27.38 -19.07 -3.48
C GLU A 337 -28.64 -19.37 -2.66
N THR A 338 -29.12 -18.40 -1.87
CA THR A 338 -30.36 -18.57 -1.08
C THR A 338 -31.56 -18.81 -1.98
N ALA A 339 -31.68 -18.06 -3.08
CA ALA A 339 -32.75 -18.26 -4.05
C ALA A 339 -32.61 -19.59 -4.83
N ALA A 340 -31.41 -19.95 -5.28
CA ALA A 340 -31.16 -21.20 -6.00
C ALA A 340 -31.46 -22.45 -5.15
N LEU A 341 -31.07 -22.44 -3.88
CA LEU A 341 -31.26 -23.56 -2.95
C LEU A 341 -32.69 -23.68 -2.40
N ALA A 342 -33.54 -22.66 -2.58
CA ALA A 342 -34.97 -22.70 -2.21
C ALA A 342 -35.86 -23.34 -3.28
N LEU A 343 -35.30 -23.72 -4.44
CA LEU A 343 -36.02 -24.31 -5.56
C LEU A 343 -35.94 -25.86 -5.56
N GLU A 344 -36.88 -26.50 -6.23
CA GLU A 344 -36.77 -27.90 -6.62
C GLU A 344 -36.16 -28.06 -8.03
N PRO A 345 -35.53 -29.21 -8.36
CA PRO A 345 -34.99 -29.45 -9.70
C PRO A 345 -36.01 -29.25 -10.81
N GLY A 346 -35.64 -28.49 -11.84
CA GLY A 346 -36.49 -28.06 -12.94
C GLY A 346 -37.21 -26.73 -12.71
N GLN A 347 -37.35 -26.26 -11.46
CA GLN A 347 -38.11 -25.06 -11.10
C GLN A 347 -37.33 -23.77 -11.42
N VAL A 348 -38.05 -22.76 -11.92
CA VAL A 348 -37.58 -21.37 -12.10
C VAL A 348 -37.93 -20.54 -10.87
N SER A 349 -37.11 -19.52 -10.54
CA SER A 349 -37.39 -18.59 -9.45
C SER A 349 -38.76 -17.92 -9.62
N PRO A 350 -39.57 -17.76 -8.55
CA PRO A 350 -40.91 -17.17 -8.66
C PRO A 350 -40.85 -15.69 -9.05
N GLU A 351 -39.80 -15.01 -8.58
CA GLU A 351 -39.50 -13.58 -8.72
C GLU A 351 -38.07 -13.38 -9.24
N LEU A 352 -37.71 -12.11 -9.52
CA LEU A 352 -36.33 -11.71 -9.84
C LEU A 352 -35.47 -11.67 -8.59
N VAL A 353 -34.24 -12.17 -8.67
CA VAL A 353 -33.27 -12.14 -7.59
C VAL A 353 -32.29 -10.98 -7.83
N GLU A 354 -32.37 -9.93 -7.01
CA GLU A 354 -31.44 -8.79 -7.09
C GLU A 354 -30.10 -9.13 -6.39
N THR A 355 -28.99 -8.80 -7.05
CA THR A 355 -27.64 -8.79 -6.48
C THR A 355 -26.93 -7.49 -6.89
N ASP A 356 -25.71 -7.25 -6.39
CA ASP A 356 -24.90 -6.11 -6.86
C ASP A 356 -24.62 -6.16 -8.37
N PHE A 357 -24.57 -7.36 -8.98
CA PHE A 357 -24.39 -7.52 -10.43
C PHE A 357 -25.66 -7.21 -11.24
N GLY A 358 -26.85 -7.27 -10.64
CA GLY A 358 -28.13 -6.98 -11.29
C GLY A 358 -29.23 -8.00 -11.01
N PHE A 359 -30.11 -8.19 -11.99
CA PHE A 359 -31.28 -9.05 -11.85
C PHE A 359 -30.99 -10.44 -12.41
N HIS A 360 -31.07 -11.45 -11.54
CA HIS A 360 -30.94 -12.85 -11.90
C HIS A 360 -32.31 -13.52 -11.99
N ILE A 361 -32.52 -14.26 -13.07
CA ILE A 361 -33.53 -15.31 -13.20
C ILE A 361 -32.78 -16.61 -12.97
N ILE A 362 -33.25 -17.46 -12.06
CA ILE A 362 -32.55 -18.71 -11.69
C ILE A 362 -33.44 -19.90 -11.99
N LYS A 363 -32.86 -20.99 -12.52
CA LYS A 363 -33.48 -22.31 -12.61
C LYS A 363 -32.56 -23.34 -11.98
N LEU A 364 -33.04 -24.11 -11.01
CA LEU A 364 -32.27 -25.22 -10.46
C LEU A 364 -32.33 -26.43 -11.41
N GLU A 365 -31.19 -27.03 -11.75
CA GLU A 365 -31.12 -28.27 -12.55
C GLU A 365 -30.82 -29.49 -11.67
N ARG A 366 -29.96 -29.33 -10.66
CA ARG A 366 -29.62 -30.38 -9.68
C ARG A 366 -29.54 -29.80 -8.28
N LYS A 367 -30.27 -30.42 -7.35
CA LYS A 367 -30.28 -30.02 -5.92
C LYS A 367 -28.93 -30.24 -5.26
N LEU A 368 -28.70 -29.50 -4.18
CA LEU A 368 -27.52 -29.62 -3.33
C LEU A 368 -27.32 -31.07 -2.84
N GLY A 369 -26.11 -31.58 -3.01
CA GLY A 369 -25.71 -32.91 -2.54
C GLY A 369 -24.24 -33.19 -2.87
N PRO A 370 -23.71 -34.40 -2.57
CA PRO A 370 -22.31 -34.73 -2.81
C PRO A 370 -21.88 -34.48 -4.26
N SER A 371 -20.69 -33.89 -4.47
CA SER A 371 -20.14 -33.70 -5.82
C SER A 371 -20.19 -34.99 -6.66
N PRO A 372 -20.82 -34.97 -7.85
CA PRO A 372 -20.75 -36.07 -8.82
C PRO A 372 -19.30 -36.38 -9.23
N ASN A 373 -18.44 -35.36 -9.23
CA ASN A 373 -17.06 -35.44 -9.69
C ASN A 373 -16.07 -35.52 -8.52
N LYS A 374 -15.60 -36.73 -8.22
CA LYS A 374 -14.66 -37.02 -7.11
C LYS A 374 -13.26 -36.42 -7.28
N GLU A 375 -12.93 -35.90 -8.46
CA GLU A 375 -11.61 -35.33 -8.77
C GLU A 375 -11.57 -33.79 -8.67
N ALA A 376 -12.71 -33.16 -8.40
CA ALA A 376 -12.83 -31.71 -8.22
C ALA A 376 -12.16 -31.23 -6.92
N LYS A 377 -10.83 -31.09 -6.94
CA LYS A 377 -10.07 -30.44 -5.85
C LYS A 377 -10.59 -29.01 -5.65
N PRO A 378 -10.82 -28.56 -4.40
CA PRO A 378 -11.14 -27.17 -4.14
C PRO A 378 -10.02 -26.24 -4.63
N ALA A 379 -10.39 -25.12 -5.25
CA ALA A 379 -9.48 -24.05 -5.61
C ALA A 379 -9.14 -23.20 -4.37
N GLY A 380 -8.47 -23.85 -3.41
CA GLY A 380 -8.18 -23.39 -2.05
C GLY A 380 -7.74 -24.60 -1.23
N GLY A 381 -6.57 -24.53 -0.59
CA GLY A 381 -5.81 -25.70 -0.12
C GLY A 381 -6.30 -26.38 1.17
N GLU A 382 -7.62 -26.56 1.36
CA GLU A 382 -8.17 -27.23 2.55
C GLU A 382 -8.67 -28.65 2.22
N THR A 383 -8.14 -29.64 2.93
CA THR A 383 -8.53 -31.05 2.82
C THR A 383 -9.41 -31.45 4.01
N GLY A 384 -10.70 -31.71 3.81
CA GLY A 384 -11.51 -32.18 4.95
C GLY A 384 -13.03 -32.34 4.82
N ALA A 385 -13.66 -32.04 3.69
CA ALA A 385 -15.10 -32.28 3.52
C ALA A 385 -15.42 -32.73 2.09
N ALA A 386 -16.45 -33.59 1.94
CA ALA A 386 -17.09 -33.79 0.65
C ALA A 386 -17.93 -32.53 0.36
N SER A 387 -17.45 -31.66 -0.51
CA SER A 387 -18.16 -30.43 -0.86
C SER A 387 -19.53 -30.77 -1.46
N GLU A 388 -20.59 -30.29 -0.80
CA GLU A 388 -21.91 -30.31 -1.39
C GLU A 388 -21.94 -29.31 -2.56
N THR A 389 -22.47 -29.76 -3.69
CA THR A 389 -22.57 -28.98 -4.92
C THR A 389 -23.99 -29.01 -5.47
N TYR A 390 -24.36 -27.99 -6.23
CA TYR A 390 -25.60 -27.90 -7.00
C TYR A 390 -25.33 -27.49 -8.45
N ASP A 391 -26.27 -27.78 -9.35
CA ASP A 391 -26.24 -27.27 -10.72
C ASP A 391 -27.43 -26.35 -10.93
N ALA A 392 -27.19 -25.14 -11.44
CA ALA A 392 -28.23 -24.15 -11.70
C ALA A 392 -27.95 -23.42 -13.01
N ARG A 393 -29.00 -23.11 -13.78
CA ARG A 393 -28.93 -22.13 -14.84
C ARG A 393 -29.32 -20.76 -14.30
N HIS A 394 -28.76 -19.71 -14.88
CA HIS A 394 -29.27 -18.37 -14.67
C HIS A 394 -29.25 -17.51 -15.94
N ILE A 395 -30.02 -16.44 -15.90
CA ILE A 395 -29.97 -15.32 -16.84
C ILE A 395 -29.71 -14.08 -16.00
N LEU A 396 -28.60 -13.38 -16.26
CA LEU A 396 -28.28 -12.10 -15.63
C LEU A 396 -28.63 -10.97 -16.60
N ILE A 397 -29.46 -10.02 -16.16
CA ILE A 397 -29.50 -8.68 -16.75
C ILE A 397 -28.69 -7.76 -15.84
N SER A 398 -27.54 -7.33 -16.35
CA SER A 398 -26.45 -6.73 -15.59
C SER A 398 -26.75 -5.26 -15.27
N THR A 399 -26.78 -4.90 -13.99
CA THR A 399 -26.82 -3.50 -13.53
C THR A 399 -25.44 -2.90 -13.35
N ASN A 400 -24.40 -3.49 -13.95
CA ASN A 400 -23.12 -2.82 -14.07
C ASN A 400 -23.25 -1.56 -14.96
N TYR A 401 -22.38 -0.59 -14.68
CA TYR A 401 -22.18 0.63 -15.45
C TYR A 401 -20.73 0.69 -15.92
N LYS A 402 -20.53 1.34 -17.07
CA LYS A 402 -19.20 1.66 -17.60
C LYS A 402 -19.00 3.18 -17.58
N ASP A 403 -18.01 3.63 -16.83
CA ASP A 403 -17.61 5.03 -16.78
C ASP A 403 -17.19 5.55 -18.17
N SER A 404 -17.94 6.54 -18.68
CA SER A 404 -17.68 7.19 -19.97
C SER A 404 -16.37 7.96 -20.00
N ASP A 405 -16.00 8.53 -18.85
CA ASP A 405 -14.87 9.45 -18.69
C ASP A 405 -13.59 8.66 -18.40
N LYS A 406 -13.75 7.45 -17.85
CA LYS A 406 -12.69 6.47 -17.59
C LYS A 406 -12.89 5.21 -18.47
N PRO A 407 -12.85 5.27 -19.82
CA PRO A 407 -13.27 4.16 -20.71
C PRO A 407 -12.37 2.90 -20.68
N GLN A 408 -11.20 2.98 -20.04
CA GLN A 408 -10.30 1.85 -19.73
C GLN A 408 -10.65 1.16 -18.40
N ALA A 409 -11.50 1.75 -17.57
CA ALA A 409 -12.00 1.13 -16.36
C ALA A 409 -12.86 -0.11 -16.70
N ARG A 410 -12.90 -1.05 -15.76
CA ARG A 410 -13.81 -2.18 -15.82
C ARG A 410 -15.22 -1.72 -15.48
N GLU A 411 -16.20 -2.41 -16.03
CA GLU A 411 -17.60 -2.24 -15.65
C GLU A 411 -17.80 -2.75 -14.22
N MET A 412 -18.61 -2.03 -13.44
CA MET A 412 -18.82 -2.32 -12.02
C MET A 412 -20.28 -2.02 -11.62
N PRO A 413 -20.81 -2.59 -10.54
CA PRO A 413 -22.17 -2.31 -10.04
C PRO A 413 -22.48 -0.81 -9.97
N VAL A 414 -23.65 -0.37 -10.44
CA VAL A 414 -24.09 1.04 -10.32
C VAL A 414 -23.96 1.56 -8.88
N LYS A 415 -24.36 0.77 -7.87
CA LYS A 415 -24.24 1.13 -6.45
C LYS A 415 -22.78 1.35 -6.02
N GLU A 416 -21.83 0.60 -6.59
CA GLU A 416 -20.39 0.75 -6.29
C GLU A 416 -19.78 1.94 -7.04
N TYR A 417 -20.12 2.12 -8.33
CA TYR A 417 -19.71 3.27 -9.13
C TYR A 417 -20.16 4.59 -8.49
N VAL A 418 -21.45 4.69 -8.14
CA VAL A 418 -22.03 5.89 -7.51
C VAL A 418 -21.40 6.14 -6.14
N ARG A 419 -21.19 5.11 -5.32
CA ARG A 419 -20.49 5.24 -4.03
C ARG A 419 -19.07 5.78 -4.23
N ALA A 420 -18.29 5.20 -5.13
CA ALA A 420 -16.92 5.61 -5.40
C ALA A 420 -16.84 7.05 -5.96
N LYS A 421 -17.79 7.44 -6.82
CA LYS A 421 -17.87 8.80 -7.38
C LYS A 421 -18.22 9.84 -6.32
N LEU A 422 -19.23 9.56 -5.49
CA LEU A 422 -19.61 10.44 -4.37
C LEU A 422 -18.49 10.53 -3.32
N GLU A 423 -17.74 9.46 -3.06
CA GLU A 423 -16.54 9.48 -2.22
C GLU A 423 -15.42 10.33 -2.84
N GLU A 424 -15.16 10.24 -4.15
CA GLU A 424 -14.17 11.04 -4.90
C GLU A 424 -14.52 12.54 -4.89
N GLU A 425 -15.80 12.89 -5.13
CA GLU A 425 -16.31 14.27 -5.08
C GLU A 425 -16.23 14.87 -3.66
N LYS A 426 -16.53 14.06 -2.63
CA LYS A 426 -16.51 14.45 -1.21
C LYS A 426 -15.08 14.58 -0.67
N GLU A 427 -14.16 13.69 -1.06
CA GLU A 427 -12.72 13.81 -0.77
C GLU A 427 -12.15 15.09 -1.39
N LYS A 428 -12.46 15.35 -2.67
CA LYS A 428 -12.01 16.56 -3.37
C LYS A 428 -12.53 17.83 -2.71
N LYS A 429 -13.85 17.95 -2.46
CA LYS A 429 -14.44 19.14 -1.86
C LYS A 429 -13.84 19.43 -0.47
N MET A 430 -13.72 18.41 0.37
CA MET A 430 -13.11 18.56 1.69
C MET A 430 -11.64 18.97 1.58
N LEU A 431 -10.87 18.40 0.63
CA LEU A 431 -9.49 18.80 0.39
C LEU A 431 -9.38 20.27 -0.05
N ASP A 432 -10.23 20.74 -0.97
CA ASP A 432 -10.26 22.14 -1.41
C ASP A 432 -10.56 23.10 -0.23
N GLU A 433 -11.52 22.75 0.64
CA GLU A 433 -11.85 23.51 1.86
C GLU A 433 -10.70 23.52 2.90
N ILE A 434 -9.98 22.41 3.06
CA ILE A 434 -8.80 22.33 3.93
C ILE A 434 -7.62 23.13 3.33
N VAL A 435 -7.37 23.02 2.03
CA VAL A 435 -6.31 23.75 1.31
C VAL A 435 -6.50 25.26 1.45
N ALA A 436 -7.73 25.75 1.25
CA ALA A 436 -8.07 27.16 1.44
C ALA A 436 -7.93 27.59 2.90
N SER A 437 -8.52 26.83 3.84
CA SER A 437 -8.57 27.21 5.26
C SER A 437 -7.27 27.02 6.06
N ASN A 438 -6.21 26.50 5.43
CA ASN A 438 -4.86 26.41 6.01
C ASN A 438 -3.80 27.20 5.21
N ASN A 439 -4.18 27.84 4.10
CA ASN A 439 -3.29 28.59 3.20
C ASN A 439 -2.12 27.71 2.68
N ILE A 440 -2.46 26.55 2.11
CA ILE A 440 -1.48 25.55 1.67
C ILE A 440 -0.70 26.04 0.43
N GLN A 441 0.62 26.14 0.57
CA GLN A 441 1.52 26.64 -0.46
C GLN A 441 2.47 25.54 -0.96
N VAL A 442 2.28 25.15 -2.23
CA VAL A 442 3.16 24.24 -2.97
C VAL A 442 3.47 24.89 -4.33
N PRO A 443 4.70 25.36 -4.59
CA PRO A 443 5.07 25.95 -5.88
C PRO A 443 5.05 24.91 -7.00
N SER A 444 4.72 25.35 -8.22
CA SER A 444 4.67 24.51 -9.43
C SER A 444 5.81 24.78 -10.42
N ASP A 445 6.53 25.89 -10.22
CA ASP A 445 7.61 26.41 -11.07
C ASP A 445 8.99 25.81 -10.78
N PHE A 446 9.07 24.79 -9.91
CA PHE A 446 10.31 24.08 -9.61
C PHE A 446 10.89 23.37 -10.84
N THR A 447 12.22 23.30 -10.84
CA THR A 447 13.05 22.63 -11.86
C THR A 447 13.09 21.14 -11.59
N VAL A 448 12.90 20.30 -12.61
CA VAL A 448 13.21 18.86 -12.52
C VAL A 448 14.67 18.67 -12.98
N PRO A 449 15.57 18.09 -12.17
CA PRO A 449 16.94 17.83 -12.58
C PRO A 449 17.01 16.94 -13.82
N ALA A 450 17.78 17.36 -14.82
CA ALA A 450 17.98 16.57 -16.04
C ALA A 450 18.74 15.27 -15.72
N VAL A 451 18.23 14.16 -16.25
CA VAL A 451 18.83 12.82 -16.08
C VAL A 451 19.92 12.61 -17.11
N THR A 452 21.15 12.45 -16.66
CA THR A 452 22.28 12.12 -17.54
C THR A 452 22.24 10.67 -18.00
N GLU A 453 22.82 10.38 -19.17
CA GLU A 453 22.98 8.99 -19.61
C GLU A 453 23.74 8.14 -18.60
N ASP A 454 24.74 8.70 -17.92
CA ASP A 454 25.61 7.94 -17.03
C ASP A 454 24.92 7.58 -15.71
N GLN A 455 24.00 8.43 -15.21
CA GLN A 455 23.06 8.03 -14.14
C GLN A 455 22.17 6.86 -14.59
N LEU A 456 21.70 6.86 -15.83
CA LEU A 456 20.86 5.77 -16.36
C LEU A 456 21.66 4.47 -16.53
N LYS A 457 22.89 4.54 -17.06
CA LYS A 457 23.83 3.42 -17.19
C LYS A 457 24.19 2.83 -15.81
N GLN A 458 24.51 3.68 -14.83
CA GLN A 458 24.78 3.23 -13.45
C GLN A 458 23.55 2.58 -12.80
N MET A 459 22.34 3.09 -13.04
CA MET A 459 21.11 2.47 -12.53
C MET A 459 20.88 1.09 -13.16
N GLN A 460 21.05 0.94 -14.47
CA GLN A 460 20.95 -0.34 -15.17
C GLN A 460 22.01 -1.34 -14.66
N GLN A 461 23.25 -0.91 -14.47
CA GLN A 461 24.33 -1.74 -13.94
C GLN A 461 24.04 -2.22 -12.50
N ARG A 462 23.51 -1.34 -11.64
CA ARG A 462 23.05 -1.71 -10.28
C ARG A 462 21.93 -2.75 -10.32
N GLN A 463 20.94 -2.58 -11.20
CA GLN A 463 19.85 -3.55 -11.38
C GLN A 463 20.35 -4.90 -11.90
N GLN A 464 21.31 -4.91 -12.83
CA GLN A 464 21.95 -6.15 -13.31
C GLN A 464 22.69 -6.89 -12.20
N MET A 465 23.45 -6.19 -11.34
CA MET A 465 24.14 -6.83 -10.21
C MET A 465 23.18 -7.31 -9.11
N GLN A 466 22.06 -6.61 -8.88
CA GLN A 466 21.01 -7.08 -7.95
C GLN A 466 20.20 -8.26 -8.51
N GLY A 467 20.22 -8.48 -9.84
CA GLY A 467 19.62 -9.64 -10.50
C GLY A 467 20.53 -10.88 -10.56
N MET A 468 21.79 -10.79 -10.12
CA MET A 468 22.67 -11.95 -10.04
C MET A 468 22.42 -12.76 -8.76
N PRO A 469 22.33 -14.11 -8.82
CA PRO A 469 22.38 -14.92 -7.61
C PRO A 469 23.74 -14.75 -6.92
N PRO A 470 23.81 -14.85 -5.58
CA PRO A 470 25.04 -14.59 -4.83
C PRO A 470 26.14 -15.60 -5.18
N GLY A 471 27.13 -15.14 -5.95
CA GLY A 471 28.31 -15.93 -6.30
C GLY A 471 29.19 -16.17 -5.07
N GLY A 472 29.34 -17.42 -4.66
CA GLY A 472 30.27 -17.81 -3.60
C GLY A 472 31.73 -17.48 -3.96
N PRO A 473 32.59 -17.18 -2.97
CA PRO A 473 33.94 -16.68 -3.23
C PRO A 473 34.87 -17.75 -3.81
N GLY A 474 35.06 -17.73 -5.14
CA GLY A 474 36.16 -18.42 -5.80
C GLY A 474 37.48 -17.72 -5.47
N GLY A 475 38.37 -18.40 -4.73
CA GLY A 475 39.69 -17.87 -4.38
C GLY A 475 40.63 -17.71 -5.58
N PRO A 476 41.72 -16.91 -5.45
CA PRO A 476 42.66 -16.66 -6.55
C PRO A 476 43.41 -17.93 -6.95
N GLY A 477 43.58 -18.13 -8.26
CA GLY A 477 44.18 -19.35 -8.81
C GLY A 477 45.71 -19.45 -8.63
N GLY A 478 46.18 -20.66 -8.31
CA GLY A 478 47.60 -21.04 -8.36
C GLY A 478 47.95 -21.82 -9.64
N PRO A 479 49.18 -21.71 -10.19
CA PRO A 479 49.57 -22.35 -11.46
C PRO A 479 50.30 -23.70 -11.30
N GLY A 480 50.10 -24.59 -12.28
CA GLY A 480 50.83 -25.87 -12.45
C GLY A 480 50.10 -27.09 -11.84
N GLY A 481 50.13 -28.29 -12.43
CA GLY A 481 50.82 -28.74 -13.66
C GLY A 481 50.12 -29.97 -14.30
N PRO A 482 50.66 -30.55 -15.38
CA PRO A 482 49.93 -31.48 -16.25
C PRO A 482 50.12 -32.98 -15.93
N GLY A 483 49.10 -33.79 -16.22
CA GLY A 483 49.16 -35.25 -16.22
C GLY A 483 47.81 -35.91 -16.58
N GLY A 484 47.84 -36.92 -17.45
CA GLY A 484 46.74 -37.86 -17.76
C GLY A 484 47.38 -39.19 -18.20
N PRO A 485 46.70 -40.08 -18.97
CA PRO A 485 45.28 -40.16 -19.33
C PRO A 485 44.63 -41.48 -18.85
N ASP A 486 43.35 -41.74 -19.21
CA ASP A 486 42.83 -43.03 -19.76
C ASP A 486 41.28 -43.05 -19.82
N GLY A 487 40.70 -43.98 -20.58
CA GLY A 487 39.24 -44.21 -20.76
C GLY A 487 38.92 -45.72 -20.81
N PRO A 488 37.84 -46.21 -21.51
CA PRO A 488 36.80 -45.49 -22.25
C PRO A 488 35.34 -46.02 -22.06
N GLU A 489 34.40 -45.37 -22.76
CA GLU A 489 33.08 -45.80 -23.30
C GLU A 489 32.16 -46.87 -22.64
N SER A 490 30.88 -46.51 -22.45
CA SER A 490 29.66 -47.10 -23.08
C SER A 490 28.38 -46.70 -22.32
N GLY A 491 27.16 -46.63 -22.90
CA GLY A 491 26.71 -46.73 -24.29
C GLY A 491 25.19 -46.41 -24.39
N LYS A 492 24.67 -46.06 -25.57
CA LYS A 492 23.21 -45.85 -25.82
C LYS A 492 22.66 -46.90 -26.81
N PRO A 493 21.49 -47.51 -26.57
CA PRO A 493 20.78 -48.29 -27.59
C PRO A 493 20.02 -47.38 -28.56
N ALA A 494 19.86 -47.83 -29.81
CA ALA A 494 19.18 -47.10 -30.89
C ALA A 494 17.92 -47.82 -31.40
N LYS A 495 17.13 -47.11 -32.21
CA LYS A 495 15.83 -47.52 -32.76
C LYS A 495 16.01 -48.46 -33.98
N PRO A 496 15.23 -49.53 -34.14
CA PRO A 496 15.27 -50.37 -35.34
C PRO A 496 14.44 -49.78 -36.50
N GLU A 497 14.92 -49.94 -37.73
CA GLU A 497 14.17 -49.65 -38.97
C GLU A 497 13.52 -50.91 -39.58
N ALA A 498 12.47 -50.73 -40.37
CA ALA A 498 11.79 -51.82 -41.08
C ALA A 498 12.31 -51.99 -42.52
N LYS A 499 12.44 -53.24 -42.99
CA LYS A 499 12.73 -53.58 -44.40
C LYS A 499 11.48 -54.06 -45.14
N LYS A 500 11.45 -53.82 -46.45
CA LYS A 500 10.35 -54.17 -47.36
C LYS A 500 10.23 -55.69 -47.61
N PRO A 501 9.02 -56.20 -47.96
CA PRO A 501 8.80 -57.57 -48.38
C PRO A 501 8.99 -57.79 -49.89
N GLU A 502 9.26 -59.04 -50.30
CA GLU A 502 9.16 -59.54 -51.68
C GLU A 502 8.46 -60.92 -51.73
N PRO A 503 7.91 -61.37 -52.89
CA PRO A 503 6.60 -62.04 -52.86
C PRO A 503 6.45 -63.36 -53.65
N LYS A 504 5.26 -63.98 -53.50
CA LYS A 504 4.68 -65.13 -54.25
C LYS A 504 5.24 -66.50 -53.79
N LYS A 505 4.49 -67.62 -53.85
CA LYS A 505 3.33 -67.97 -54.70
C LYS A 505 2.17 -68.63 -53.93
N THR A 506 1.03 -68.70 -54.61
CA THR A 506 -0.21 -69.43 -54.27
C THR A 506 -0.03 -70.95 -54.15
N LYS A 507 -0.79 -71.56 -53.23
CA LYS A 507 -1.80 -72.54 -53.62
C LYS A 507 -3.00 -72.48 -52.68
#